data_AF-A0A3E1EGZ4-F1
#
_entry.id   AF-A0A3E1EGZ4-F1
#
_cell.length_a   1.000
_cell.length_b   1.000
_cell.length_c   1.000
_cell.angle_alpha   90.00
_cell.angle_beta   90.00
_cell.angle_gamma   90.00
#
_symmetry.space_group_name_H-M   'P 1'
#
loop_
_entity.id
_entity.type
_entity.pdbx_description
1 polymer ?
#
loop_
_entity_poly.entity_id
_entity_poly.type
_entity_poly.pdbx_seq_one_letter_code
_entity_poly.pdbx_strand_id
1 'polypeptide(L)'
;MEDFAGAGGDATYLWPRWLFLRAVGLVYVLVFLGILEEGQALVGPRGLIPLGDYFTDLHGRFPSAFAALIQAPSLFWLGTGTGMISRLAWLGLLAAVALGLNLWPRMALTACWVIHLSFVTAWSIWSGSQVDQLMLEVALLCIPFAPAGYRPGLGAASPPRPVALFMVRWLLFRVMFENGVVKVISGDPRWRDLTAMDVLYETSPFPTILGYLDHQLPHAHHVFEAVLTYAAEFLAPALIVFGGRRGRWVALAIWVMFQAGIQLTNNFGWLNTASLALGLLLLDDQMLAGAAARLRLRRLGAFLTARAVQLAAPVLAPWKLYALRTALWSHFALTVIVFGLFCGGAVAGFPTELGRPVKFLFGGFHSVNSFTLFGGLLPARFGIEFEGSDDGGVTWRPYEYHFQPQRVDRICPYIAPWYPRFEATLQIEATRSTPSPLYGLVATHLLQGDPAVTGLFARNPFSDRPPAIIRMPAYRLTFTDAATRRATGAFWRKALEGEYLPMMHLNAQGQGEAVASPLDAVRLMGAQGNVAAQSGLGMMYAQGESVPRDEVEALVWFTLAARAGDPDAERNRRFAESRVGPAGVQAARLRSEAIWSAIAARKNAK
;
A
#
# COMPACT_ATOMS: atom_id res chain seq x y z
N MET A 1 -25.00 19.82 -19.13
CA MET A 1 -23.94 19.09 -19.86
C MET A 1 -22.95 20.02 -20.54
N GLU A 2 -23.39 21.04 -21.29
CA GLU A 2 -22.46 21.97 -21.97
C GLU A 2 -21.54 22.75 -21.02
N ASP A 3 -22.04 23.27 -19.88
CA ASP A 3 -21.20 23.92 -18.85
C ASP A 3 -20.21 22.93 -18.20
N PHE A 4 -20.64 21.70 -17.92
CA PHE A 4 -19.77 20.64 -17.38
C PHE A 4 -18.64 20.26 -18.34
N ALA A 5 -18.92 20.22 -19.65
CA ALA A 5 -17.91 20.00 -20.69
C ALA A 5 -17.06 21.25 -21.01
N GLY A 6 -17.39 22.42 -20.41
CA GLY A 6 -16.78 23.70 -20.74
C GLY A 6 -17.04 24.17 -22.17
N ALA A 7 -18.15 23.73 -22.76
CA ALA A 7 -18.64 24.14 -24.07
C ALA A 7 -19.66 25.29 -23.99
N GLY A 8 -20.08 25.69 -22.79
CA GLY A 8 -21.06 26.76 -22.59
C GLY A 8 -20.42 28.14 -22.33
N GLY A 9 -20.85 29.14 -23.10
CA GLY A 9 -20.54 30.58 -22.87
C GLY A 9 -19.07 30.98 -23.04
N ASP A 10 -18.69 32.12 -22.46
CA ASP A 10 -17.34 32.71 -22.53
C ASP A 10 -16.35 32.13 -21.49
N ALA A 11 -16.60 30.92 -21.00
CA ALA A 11 -15.78 30.33 -19.94
C ALA A 11 -14.43 29.83 -20.46
N THR A 12 -13.34 30.26 -19.83
CA THR A 12 -11.98 29.83 -20.13
C THR A 12 -11.39 29.04 -18.94
N TYR A 13 -10.45 28.14 -19.23
CA TYR A 13 -9.89 27.18 -18.25
C TYR A 13 -8.36 27.16 -18.23
N LEU A 14 -7.72 28.30 -18.52
CA LEU A 14 -6.27 28.40 -18.64
C LEU A 14 -5.58 28.29 -17.28
N TRP A 15 -6.01 29.05 -16.27
CA TRP A 15 -5.45 28.99 -14.91
C TRP A 15 -5.75 27.68 -14.18
N PRO A 16 -7.01 27.19 -14.13
CA PRO A 16 -7.31 25.91 -13.49
C PRO A 16 -6.49 24.76 -14.06
N ARG A 17 -6.38 24.67 -15.41
CA ARG A 17 -5.53 23.67 -16.06
C ARG A 17 -4.05 23.83 -15.67
N TRP A 18 -3.55 25.05 -15.68
CA TRP A 18 -2.15 25.35 -15.36
C TRP A 18 -1.80 24.96 -13.92
N LEU A 19 -2.65 25.29 -12.96
CA LEU A 19 -2.49 24.91 -11.55
C LEU A 19 -2.61 23.39 -11.36
N PHE A 20 -3.61 22.78 -11.98
CA PHE A 20 -3.84 21.34 -11.89
C PHE A 20 -2.66 20.52 -12.41
N LEU A 21 -2.13 20.83 -13.60
CA LEU A 21 -0.99 20.09 -14.16
C LEU A 21 0.27 20.16 -13.29
N ARG A 22 0.44 21.25 -12.53
CA ARG A 22 1.54 21.40 -11.57
C ARG A 22 1.32 20.55 -10.33
N ALA A 23 0.09 20.53 -9.83
CA ALA A 23 -0.27 19.65 -8.73
C ALA A 23 -0.06 18.17 -9.12
N VAL A 24 -0.43 17.78 -10.34
CA VAL A 24 -0.12 16.44 -10.89
C VAL A 24 1.39 16.20 -10.95
N GLY A 25 2.18 17.17 -11.43
CA GLY A 25 3.65 17.08 -11.41
C GLY A 25 4.22 16.91 -10.01
N LEU A 26 3.72 17.66 -9.02
CA LEU A 26 4.14 17.54 -7.62
C LEU A 26 3.82 16.16 -7.04
N VAL A 27 2.63 15.62 -7.31
CA VAL A 27 2.26 14.27 -6.90
C VAL A 27 3.20 13.23 -7.54
N TYR A 28 3.51 13.36 -8.83
CA TYR A 28 4.46 12.46 -9.48
C TYR A 28 5.88 12.55 -8.91
N VAL A 29 6.33 13.74 -8.49
CA VAL A 29 7.61 13.87 -7.79
C VAL A 29 7.62 12.99 -6.54
N LEU A 30 6.55 13.02 -5.74
CA LEU A 30 6.42 12.17 -4.54
C LEU A 30 6.38 10.67 -4.90
N VAL A 31 5.65 10.31 -5.95
CA VAL A 31 5.60 8.92 -6.46
C VAL A 31 7.00 8.41 -6.81
N PHE A 32 7.78 9.18 -7.58
CA PHE A 32 9.11 8.75 -8.02
C PHE A 32 10.16 8.82 -6.92
N LEU A 33 10.04 9.73 -5.96
CA LEU A 33 10.88 9.70 -4.75
C LEU A 33 10.63 8.42 -3.94
N GLY A 34 9.37 8.00 -3.77
CA GLY A 34 9.05 6.73 -3.10
C GLY A 34 9.58 5.51 -3.85
N ILE A 35 9.54 5.55 -5.18
CA ILE A 35 10.19 4.53 -6.03
C ILE A 35 11.70 4.48 -5.79
N LEU A 36 12.37 5.62 -5.71
CA LEU A 36 13.81 5.69 -5.50
C LEU A 36 14.21 5.14 -4.12
N GLU A 37 13.38 5.36 -3.11
CA GLU A 37 13.63 4.92 -1.73
C GLU A 37 13.43 3.39 -1.58
N GLU A 38 12.28 2.87 -1.99
CA GLU A 38 11.90 1.49 -1.68
C GLU A 38 12.07 0.52 -2.89
N GLY A 39 12.16 1.03 -4.11
CA GLY A 39 12.03 0.22 -5.33
C GLY A 39 13.07 -0.90 -5.47
N GLN A 40 14.30 -0.70 -5.02
CA GLN A 40 15.33 -1.74 -5.05
C GLN A 40 15.06 -2.87 -4.05
N ALA A 41 14.60 -2.51 -2.84
CA ALA A 41 14.29 -3.48 -1.79
C ALA A 41 13.02 -4.28 -2.09
N LEU A 42 12.06 -3.68 -2.80
CA LEU A 42 10.83 -4.36 -3.16
C LEU A 42 10.98 -5.26 -4.40
N VAL A 43 11.57 -4.73 -5.48
CA VAL A 43 11.52 -5.37 -6.81
C VAL A 43 12.89 -5.53 -7.50
N GLY A 44 13.99 -5.17 -6.81
CA GLY A 44 15.35 -5.36 -7.32
C GLY A 44 15.77 -6.83 -7.37
N PRO A 45 16.94 -7.16 -7.96
CA PRO A 45 17.45 -8.53 -8.05
C PRO A 45 17.66 -9.25 -6.70
N ARG A 46 17.85 -8.46 -5.62
CA ARG A 46 17.89 -8.94 -4.22
C ARG A 46 16.72 -8.37 -3.41
N GLY A 47 15.70 -7.86 -4.10
CA GLY A 47 14.50 -7.37 -3.44
C GLY A 47 13.60 -8.53 -3.03
N LEU A 48 12.53 -8.21 -2.34
CA LEU A 48 11.60 -9.20 -1.85
C LEU A 48 10.96 -10.04 -2.98
N ILE A 49 10.54 -9.43 -4.11
CA ILE A 49 10.20 -10.18 -5.34
C ILE A 49 11.06 -9.67 -6.49
N PRO A 50 12.12 -10.40 -6.87
CA PRO A 50 12.95 -10.03 -8.01
C PRO A 50 12.16 -9.98 -9.32
N LEU A 51 12.28 -8.86 -10.05
CA LEU A 51 11.61 -8.71 -11.36
C LEU A 51 12.09 -9.72 -12.39
N GLY A 52 13.35 -10.15 -12.32
CA GLY A 52 13.90 -11.15 -13.23
C GLY A 52 13.08 -12.44 -13.23
N ASP A 53 12.74 -12.93 -12.05
CA ASP A 53 11.98 -14.17 -11.87
C ASP A 53 10.55 -14.00 -12.39
N TYR A 54 9.92 -12.88 -12.07
CA TYR A 54 8.57 -12.56 -12.52
C TYR A 54 8.44 -12.49 -14.05
N PHE A 55 9.32 -11.74 -14.73
CA PHE A 55 9.26 -11.61 -16.18
C PHE A 55 9.67 -12.91 -16.91
N THR A 56 10.54 -13.72 -16.30
CA THR A 56 10.89 -15.06 -16.80
C THR A 56 9.68 -16.00 -16.73
N ASP A 57 8.98 -16.02 -15.60
CA ASP A 57 7.75 -16.80 -15.42
C ASP A 57 6.63 -16.34 -16.36
N LEU A 58 6.43 -15.03 -16.55
CA LEU A 58 5.49 -14.50 -17.54
C LEU A 58 5.82 -14.97 -18.97
N HIS A 59 7.11 -14.99 -19.34
CA HIS A 59 7.52 -15.47 -20.66
C HIS A 59 7.16 -16.94 -20.87
N GLY A 60 7.27 -17.77 -19.82
CA GLY A 60 6.90 -19.19 -19.85
C GLY A 60 5.38 -19.45 -19.86
N ARG A 61 4.57 -18.56 -19.29
CA ARG A 61 3.11 -18.74 -19.16
C ARG A 61 2.32 -18.41 -20.43
N PHE A 62 2.85 -17.54 -21.29
CA PHE A 62 2.12 -17.04 -22.46
C PHE A 62 2.67 -17.59 -23.77
N PRO A 63 1.81 -17.86 -24.78
CA PRO A 63 2.22 -18.48 -26.04
C PRO A 63 3.08 -17.57 -26.93
N SER A 64 3.13 -16.27 -26.65
CA SER A 64 3.99 -15.33 -27.38
C SER A 64 4.42 -14.16 -26.49
N ALA A 65 5.59 -13.59 -26.82
CA ALA A 65 6.10 -12.39 -26.13
C ALA A 65 5.15 -11.20 -26.23
N PHE A 66 4.40 -11.07 -27.33
CA PHE A 66 3.40 -10.01 -27.49
C PHE A 66 2.21 -10.20 -26.54
N ALA A 67 1.73 -11.43 -26.36
CA ALA A 67 0.68 -11.73 -25.40
C ALA A 67 1.14 -11.42 -23.96
N ALA A 68 2.37 -11.78 -23.61
CA ALA A 68 2.96 -11.45 -22.31
C ALA A 68 3.12 -9.93 -22.12
N LEU A 69 3.56 -9.21 -23.15
CA LEU A 69 3.70 -7.74 -23.11
C LEU A 69 2.37 -7.03 -22.87
N ILE A 70 1.29 -7.45 -23.52
CA ILE A 70 -0.01 -6.83 -23.29
C ILE A 70 -0.54 -7.13 -21.89
N GLN A 71 -0.23 -8.32 -21.35
CA GLN A 71 -0.63 -8.69 -20.00
C GLN A 71 0.11 -7.87 -18.93
N ALA A 72 1.38 -7.56 -19.17
CA ALA A 72 2.24 -6.82 -18.27
C ALA A 72 3.00 -5.72 -19.03
N PRO A 73 2.32 -4.63 -19.45
CA PRO A 73 2.93 -3.58 -20.25
C PRO A 73 3.96 -2.82 -19.41
N SER A 74 5.23 -3.00 -19.72
CA SER A 74 6.32 -2.45 -18.90
C SER A 74 7.59 -2.22 -19.69
N LEU A 75 8.37 -1.21 -19.29
CA LEU A 75 9.74 -1.03 -19.78
C LEU A 75 10.71 -2.07 -19.21
N PHE A 76 10.32 -2.83 -18.18
CA PHE A 76 11.17 -3.88 -17.58
C PHE A 76 11.37 -5.10 -18.48
N TRP A 77 10.61 -5.24 -19.57
CA TRP A 77 10.92 -6.20 -20.65
C TRP A 77 12.30 -5.93 -21.30
N LEU A 78 12.82 -4.70 -21.22
CA LEU A 78 14.14 -4.33 -21.72
C LEU A 78 15.26 -4.65 -20.71
N GLY A 79 14.93 -4.97 -19.47
CA GLY A 79 15.88 -5.32 -18.41
C GLY A 79 15.30 -5.15 -17.01
N THR A 80 15.77 -5.97 -16.07
CA THR A 80 15.24 -6.05 -14.69
C THR A 80 16.32 -5.79 -13.61
N GLY A 81 17.54 -5.45 -14.01
CA GLY A 81 18.65 -5.21 -13.09
C GLY A 81 18.53 -3.90 -12.29
N THR A 82 19.30 -3.79 -11.20
CA THR A 82 19.37 -2.61 -10.31
C THR A 82 19.53 -1.29 -11.09
N GLY A 83 20.43 -1.27 -12.08
CA GLY A 83 20.66 -0.07 -12.89
C GLY A 83 19.50 0.32 -13.79
N MET A 84 18.66 -0.62 -14.24
CA MET A 84 17.45 -0.30 -15.01
C MET A 84 16.37 0.32 -14.14
N ILE A 85 16.11 -0.28 -12.97
CA ILE A 85 15.15 0.23 -11.97
C ILE A 85 15.51 1.66 -11.56
N SER A 86 16.78 1.90 -11.20
CA SER A 86 17.25 3.24 -10.80
C SER A 86 17.14 4.27 -11.93
N ARG A 87 17.54 3.91 -13.16
CA ARG A 87 17.43 4.80 -14.33
C ARG A 87 15.98 5.21 -14.61
N LEU A 88 15.05 4.24 -14.61
CA LEU A 88 13.64 4.54 -14.84
C LEU A 88 13.07 5.44 -13.73
N ALA A 89 13.42 5.17 -12.47
CA ALA A 89 12.98 6.00 -11.35
C ALA A 89 13.46 7.46 -11.47
N TRP A 90 14.74 7.68 -11.78
CA TRP A 90 15.30 9.02 -12.00
C TRP A 90 14.73 9.72 -13.24
N LEU A 91 14.53 9.01 -14.36
CA LEU A 91 13.90 9.57 -15.55
C LEU A 91 12.45 9.97 -15.28
N GLY A 92 11.72 9.17 -14.50
CA GLY A 92 10.38 9.50 -14.03
C GLY A 92 10.37 10.77 -13.18
N LEU A 93 11.29 10.88 -12.22
CA LEU A 93 11.43 12.08 -11.39
C LEU A 93 11.75 13.33 -12.23
N LEU A 94 12.67 13.23 -13.18
CA LEU A 94 12.99 14.33 -14.10
C LEU A 94 11.79 14.73 -14.94
N ALA A 95 11.01 13.77 -15.44
CA ALA A 95 9.77 14.03 -16.17
C ALA A 95 8.71 14.71 -15.27
N ALA A 96 8.59 14.30 -14.01
CA ALA A 96 7.67 14.89 -13.04
C ALA A 96 8.03 16.36 -12.72
N VAL A 97 9.32 16.63 -12.49
CA VAL A 97 9.84 18.00 -12.31
C VAL A 97 9.62 18.83 -13.57
N ALA A 98 9.88 18.28 -14.76
CA ALA A 98 9.61 18.94 -16.03
C ALA A 98 8.12 19.31 -16.18
N LEU A 99 7.20 18.42 -15.80
CA LEU A 99 5.77 18.71 -15.78
C LEU A 99 5.44 19.87 -14.83
N GLY A 100 5.95 19.84 -13.60
CA GLY A 100 5.76 20.91 -12.62
C GLY A 100 6.31 22.27 -13.08
N LEU A 101 7.45 22.25 -13.79
CA LEU A 101 8.06 23.44 -14.39
C LEU A 101 7.43 23.83 -15.74
N ASN A 102 6.41 23.11 -16.20
CA ASN A 102 5.72 23.34 -17.48
C ASN A 102 6.66 23.26 -18.69
N LEU A 103 7.60 22.31 -18.62
CA LEU A 103 8.52 21.92 -19.67
C LEU A 103 7.94 20.72 -20.42
N TRP A 104 7.57 20.96 -21.66
CA TRP A 104 6.96 20.01 -22.60
C TRP A 104 5.87 19.13 -21.96
N PRO A 105 4.77 19.71 -21.42
CA PRO A 105 3.86 19.01 -20.51
C PRO A 105 3.32 17.68 -21.03
N ARG A 106 3.00 17.59 -22.33
CA ARG A 106 2.51 16.35 -22.93
C ARG A 106 3.54 15.23 -22.89
N MET A 107 4.80 15.51 -23.22
CA MET A 107 5.85 14.48 -23.20
C MET A 107 6.25 14.14 -21.77
N ALA A 108 6.30 15.15 -20.88
CA ALA A 108 6.53 14.92 -19.46
C ALA A 108 5.46 13.99 -18.86
N LEU A 109 4.17 14.23 -19.14
CA LEU A 109 3.06 13.35 -18.74
C LEU A 109 3.17 11.95 -19.36
N THR A 110 3.46 11.84 -20.66
CA THR A 110 3.63 10.53 -21.31
C THR A 110 4.78 9.74 -20.68
N ALA A 111 5.92 10.40 -20.40
CA ALA A 111 7.04 9.77 -19.73
C ALA A 111 6.69 9.33 -18.31
N CYS A 112 6.04 10.20 -17.52
CA CYS A 112 5.54 9.84 -16.18
C CYS A 112 4.61 8.63 -16.25
N TRP A 113 3.66 8.62 -17.19
CA TRP A 113 2.69 7.54 -17.34
C TRP A 113 3.34 6.21 -17.73
N VAL A 114 4.19 6.17 -18.76
CA VAL A 114 4.84 4.92 -19.21
C VAL A 114 5.77 4.36 -18.13
N ILE A 115 6.55 5.22 -17.48
CA ILE A 115 7.48 4.80 -16.43
C ILE A 115 6.71 4.33 -15.20
N HIS A 116 5.72 5.09 -14.73
CA HIS A 116 4.90 4.70 -13.59
C HIS A 116 4.13 3.41 -13.86
N LEU A 117 3.55 3.24 -15.06
CA LEU A 117 2.91 1.99 -15.47
C LEU A 117 3.86 0.80 -15.32
N SER A 118 5.12 0.96 -15.74
CA SER A 118 6.13 -0.09 -15.62
C SER A 118 6.35 -0.54 -14.18
N PHE A 119 6.36 0.41 -13.23
CA PHE A 119 6.44 0.14 -11.79
C PHE A 119 5.13 -0.43 -11.23
N VAL A 120 3.97 0.06 -11.66
CA VAL A 120 2.68 -0.47 -11.21
C VAL A 120 2.47 -1.91 -11.65
N THR A 121 2.87 -2.26 -12.87
CA THR A 121 2.89 -3.65 -13.33
C THR A 121 3.79 -4.51 -12.45
N ALA A 122 4.99 -4.03 -12.12
CA ALA A 122 5.91 -4.73 -11.20
C ALA A 122 5.34 -4.87 -9.78
N TRP A 123 4.68 -3.84 -9.28
CA TRP A 123 4.09 -3.84 -7.94
C TRP A 123 2.75 -4.54 -7.86
N SER A 124 2.06 -4.80 -8.97
CA SER A 124 0.79 -5.55 -8.95
C SER A 124 0.93 -6.94 -8.31
N ILE A 125 2.15 -7.46 -8.26
CA ILE A 125 2.54 -8.69 -7.54
C ILE A 125 2.41 -8.51 -6.01
N TRP A 126 2.64 -7.29 -5.51
CA TRP A 126 2.70 -6.90 -4.10
C TRP A 126 1.48 -6.12 -3.61
N SER A 127 1.02 -5.12 -4.37
CA SER A 127 0.02 -4.16 -3.94
C SER A 127 -0.91 -3.76 -5.09
N GLY A 128 -2.19 -4.08 -4.98
CA GLY A 128 -3.26 -3.58 -5.86
C GLY A 128 -3.78 -2.21 -5.43
N SER A 129 -2.89 -1.27 -5.12
CA SER A 129 -3.29 0.01 -4.50
C SER A 129 -4.12 0.87 -5.45
N GLN A 130 -5.26 1.40 -4.98
CA GLN A 130 -6.07 2.35 -5.77
C GLN A 130 -5.33 3.68 -6.00
N VAL A 131 -4.31 3.97 -5.19
CA VAL A 131 -3.50 5.19 -5.25
C VAL A 131 -2.71 5.28 -6.56
N ASP A 132 -2.21 4.14 -7.04
CA ASP A 132 -1.48 4.05 -8.30
C ASP A 132 -2.42 4.09 -9.51
N GLN A 133 -3.54 3.38 -9.43
CA GLN A 133 -4.57 3.32 -10.48
C GLN A 133 -5.12 4.71 -10.79
N LEU A 134 -5.45 5.50 -9.76
CA LEU A 134 -5.90 6.87 -9.93
C LEU A 134 -4.88 7.70 -10.71
N MET A 135 -3.59 7.63 -10.32
CA MET A 135 -2.56 8.44 -10.94
C MET A 135 -2.30 8.07 -12.41
N LEU A 136 -2.35 6.78 -12.75
CA LEU A 136 -2.26 6.33 -14.14
C LEU A 136 -3.40 6.87 -14.99
N GLU A 137 -4.64 6.81 -14.49
CA GLU A 137 -5.81 7.34 -15.21
C GLU A 137 -5.77 8.88 -15.31
N VAL A 138 -5.37 9.58 -14.24
CA VAL A 138 -5.13 11.03 -14.26
C VAL A 138 -4.14 11.41 -15.35
N ALA A 139 -2.96 10.78 -15.38
CA ALA A 139 -1.92 11.13 -16.34
C ALA A 139 -2.35 10.85 -17.78
N LEU A 140 -2.99 9.72 -18.04
CA LEU A 140 -3.50 9.35 -19.36
C LEU A 140 -4.48 10.41 -19.90
N LEU A 141 -5.47 10.79 -19.08
CA LEU A 141 -6.46 11.81 -19.46
C LEU A 141 -5.85 13.22 -19.52
N CYS A 142 -4.79 13.49 -18.77
CA CYS A 142 -4.07 14.75 -18.81
C CYS A 142 -3.28 14.96 -20.10
N ILE A 143 -2.82 13.91 -20.79
CA ILE A 143 -2.02 14.05 -22.04
C ILE A 143 -2.76 14.89 -23.11
N PRO A 144 -4.01 14.55 -23.51
CA PRO A 144 -4.75 15.37 -24.48
C PRO A 144 -5.29 16.68 -23.89
N PHE A 145 -5.42 16.78 -22.57
CA PHE A 145 -5.86 17.99 -21.86
C PHE A 145 -4.74 19.06 -21.78
N ALA A 146 -3.49 18.61 -21.64
CA ALA A 146 -2.33 19.47 -21.49
C ALA A 146 -2.05 20.28 -22.78
N PRO A 147 -1.54 21.52 -22.64
CA PRO A 147 -1.23 22.35 -23.78
C PRO A 147 -0.06 21.79 -24.61
N ALA A 148 -0.11 22.00 -25.93
CA ALA A 148 0.99 21.65 -26.82
C ALA A 148 2.15 22.65 -26.73
N GLY A 149 3.38 22.19 -26.98
CA GLY A 149 4.59 23.02 -27.05
C GLY A 149 5.58 22.74 -25.91
N TYR A 150 6.81 23.27 -26.07
CA TYR A 150 7.91 23.03 -25.14
C TYR A 150 7.81 23.87 -23.86
N ARG A 151 7.35 25.12 -23.92
CA ARG A 151 7.07 25.97 -22.74
C ARG A 151 5.79 26.77 -22.98
N PRO A 152 4.61 26.14 -22.87
CA PRO A 152 3.37 26.73 -23.36
C PRO A 152 2.80 27.86 -22.47
N GLY A 153 3.43 28.18 -21.34
CA GLY A 153 2.86 29.11 -20.37
C GLY A 153 1.48 28.60 -19.89
N LEU A 154 0.47 29.46 -19.92
CA LEU A 154 -0.94 29.07 -19.67
C LEU A 154 -1.57 28.21 -20.79
N GLY A 155 -0.89 28.12 -21.93
CA GLY A 155 -1.36 27.39 -23.11
C GLY A 155 -2.48 28.11 -23.85
N ALA A 156 -2.42 29.44 -23.92
CA ALA A 156 -3.39 30.27 -24.65
C ALA A 156 -3.51 29.89 -26.13
N ALA A 157 -2.41 29.49 -26.77
CA ALA A 157 -2.36 28.98 -28.16
C ALA A 157 -2.82 27.52 -28.31
N SER A 158 -3.09 26.83 -27.21
CA SER A 158 -3.56 25.44 -27.19
C SER A 158 -4.58 25.29 -26.06
N PRO A 159 -5.75 25.95 -26.15
CA PRO A 159 -6.78 25.87 -25.10
C PRO A 159 -7.28 24.41 -24.92
N PRO A 160 -7.76 24.05 -23.73
CA PRO A 160 -8.26 22.70 -23.49
C PRO A 160 -9.49 22.44 -24.35
N ARG A 161 -9.54 21.27 -25.00
CA ARG A 161 -10.70 20.89 -25.81
C ARG A 161 -11.85 20.46 -24.89
N PRO A 162 -13.12 20.78 -25.22
CA PRO A 162 -14.26 20.41 -24.39
C PRO A 162 -14.33 18.93 -24.04
N VAL A 163 -14.06 18.03 -25.00
CA VAL A 163 -14.05 16.57 -24.74
C VAL A 163 -12.96 16.16 -23.75
N ALA A 164 -11.78 16.78 -23.79
CA ALA A 164 -10.69 16.46 -22.86
C ALA A 164 -10.98 17.01 -21.46
N LEU A 165 -11.54 18.22 -21.36
CA LEU A 165 -12.00 18.81 -20.09
C LEU A 165 -13.14 17.98 -19.47
N PHE A 166 -14.09 17.55 -20.29
CA PHE A 166 -15.16 16.64 -19.90
C PHE A 166 -14.59 15.36 -19.28
N MET A 167 -13.58 14.74 -19.91
CA MET A 167 -12.96 13.51 -19.40
C MET A 167 -12.26 13.66 -18.06
N VAL A 168 -11.48 14.73 -17.85
CA VAL A 168 -10.83 14.94 -16.54
C VAL A 168 -11.83 15.29 -15.44
N ARG A 169 -12.94 15.97 -15.78
CA ARG A 169 -14.05 16.20 -14.85
C ARG A 169 -14.91 14.96 -14.60
N TRP A 170 -15.06 14.11 -15.62
CA TRP A 170 -15.70 12.81 -15.50
C TRP A 170 -14.93 11.91 -14.52
N LEU A 171 -13.59 11.92 -14.59
CA LEU A 171 -12.76 11.24 -13.60
C LEU A 171 -13.01 11.78 -12.18
N LEU A 172 -13.02 13.10 -11.97
CA LEU A 172 -13.36 13.69 -10.66
C LEU A 172 -14.75 13.24 -10.18
N PHE A 173 -15.75 13.29 -11.07
CA PHE A 173 -17.10 12.83 -10.78
C PHE A 173 -17.09 11.38 -10.32
N ARG A 174 -16.39 10.49 -11.03
CA ARG A 174 -16.31 9.07 -10.71
C ARG A 174 -15.61 8.81 -9.38
N VAL A 175 -14.49 9.49 -9.12
CA VAL A 175 -13.78 9.38 -7.84
C VAL A 175 -14.69 9.78 -6.67
N MET A 176 -15.52 10.82 -6.82
CA MET A 176 -16.51 11.17 -5.79
C MET A 176 -17.63 10.13 -5.70
N PHE A 177 -18.28 9.85 -6.82
CA PHE A 177 -19.54 9.13 -6.86
C PHE A 177 -19.39 7.62 -6.61
N GLU A 178 -18.41 6.97 -7.22
CA GLU A 178 -18.20 5.53 -7.06
C GLU A 178 -17.84 5.16 -5.60
N ASN A 179 -17.08 6.03 -4.92
CA ASN A 179 -16.79 5.89 -3.49
C ASN A 179 -18.04 6.05 -2.59
N GLY A 180 -19.03 6.84 -2.99
CA GLY A 180 -20.31 6.90 -2.30
C GLY A 180 -21.17 5.67 -2.54
N VAL A 181 -21.23 5.22 -3.80
CA VAL A 181 -22.00 4.04 -4.20
C VAL A 181 -21.52 2.80 -3.47
N VAL A 182 -20.20 2.57 -3.36
CA VAL A 182 -19.68 1.38 -2.65
C VAL A 182 -20.15 1.31 -1.20
N LYS A 183 -20.30 2.44 -0.50
CA LYS A 183 -20.78 2.48 0.91
C LYS A 183 -22.23 2.07 1.05
N VAL A 184 -23.02 2.24 -0.01
CA VAL A 184 -24.42 1.82 -0.05
C VAL A 184 -24.53 0.35 -0.45
N ILE A 185 -23.80 -0.08 -1.49
CA ILE A 185 -23.94 -1.44 -2.04
C ILE A 185 -23.14 -2.51 -1.30
N SER A 186 -22.14 -2.13 -0.49
CA SER A 186 -21.34 -3.09 0.30
C SER A 186 -22.17 -3.84 1.35
N GLY A 187 -23.29 -3.25 1.77
CA GLY A 187 -24.15 -3.80 2.82
C GLY A 187 -23.59 -3.68 4.24
N ASP A 188 -22.50 -2.92 4.45
CA ASP A 188 -21.96 -2.66 5.78
C ASP A 188 -22.96 -1.80 6.59
N PRO A 189 -23.57 -2.33 7.68
CA PRO A 189 -24.62 -1.64 8.40
C PRO A 189 -24.15 -0.33 9.02
N ARG A 190 -22.84 -0.18 9.29
CA ARG A 190 -22.28 1.03 9.93
C ARG A 190 -22.45 2.29 9.10
N TRP A 191 -22.47 2.17 7.77
CA TRP A 191 -22.76 3.30 6.88
C TRP A 191 -24.22 3.73 6.97
N ARG A 192 -25.15 2.77 7.00
CA ARG A 192 -26.59 3.03 7.14
C ARG A 192 -26.95 3.57 8.52
N ASP A 193 -26.32 3.02 9.55
CA ASP A 193 -26.60 3.34 10.95
C ASP A 193 -25.76 4.56 11.43
N LEU A 194 -24.97 5.17 10.52
CA LEU A 194 -24.13 6.36 10.76
C LEU A 194 -23.06 6.18 11.85
N THR A 195 -22.61 4.94 12.08
CA THR A 195 -21.56 4.55 13.03
C THR A 195 -20.22 4.25 12.36
N ALA A 196 -20.11 4.44 11.04
CA ALA A 196 -18.89 4.20 10.27
C ALA A 196 -17.69 4.99 10.81
N MET A 197 -17.90 6.26 11.15
CA MET A 197 -16.84 7.15 11.63
C MET A 197 -16.40 6.83 13.07
N ASP A 198 -17.23 6.13 13.86
CA ASP A 198 -16.88 5.68 15.21
C ASP A 198 -15.72 4.68 15.21
N VAL A 199 -15.51 3.94 14.10
CA VAL A 199 -14.48 2.89 13.99
C VAL A 199 -13.41 3.18 12.94
N LEU A 200 -13.70 4.05 11.98
CA LEU A 200 -12.82 4.30 10.83
C LEU A 200 -11.42 4.75 11.25
N TYR A 201 -11.33 5.66 12.21
CA TYR A 201 -10.05 6.24 12.63
C TYR A 201 -9.13 5.22 13.32
N GLU A 202 -9.68 4.33 14.14
CA GLU A 202 -8.90 3.27 14.79
C GLU A 202 -8.40 2.24 13.77
N THR A 203 -9.27 1.87 12.83
CA THR A 203 -9.01 0.83 11.84
C THR A 203 -8.25 1.33 10.59
N SER A 204 -8.10 2.64 10.44
CA SER A 204 -7.34 3.27 9.36
C SER A 204 -5.88 2.80 9.37
N PRO A 205 -5.28 2.40 8.25
CA PRO A 205 -3.90 1.92 8.17
C PRO A 205 -2.85 2.77 8.90
N PHE A 206 -2.94 4.10 8.79
CA PHE A 206 -1.96 5.04 9.34
C PHE A 206 -2.65 6.24 10.00
N PRO A 207 -3.24 6.05 11.20
CA PRO A 207 -4.01 7.10 11.85
C PRO A 207 -3.08 8.11 12.49
N THR A 208 -3.35 9.40 12.26
CA THR A 208 -2.55 10.48 12.84
C THR A 208 -2.98 10.75 14.28
N ILE A 209 -2.24 11.64 14.96
CA ILE A 209 -2.70 12.19 16.24
C ILE A 209 -4.07 12.88 16.13
N LEU A 210 -4.38 13.52 15.00
CA LEU A 210 -5.69 14.14 14.79
C LEU A 210 -6.76 13.06 14.62
N GLY A 211 -6.46 11.95 13.94
CA GLY A 211 -7.38 10.81 13.85
C GLY A 211 -7.69 10.20 15.23
N TYR A 212 -6.68 10.10 16.11
CA TYR A 212 -6.92 9.68 17.49
C TYR A 212 -7.81 10.68 18.25
N LEU A 213 -7.54 11.99 18.14
CA LEU A 213 -8.34 13.01 18.82
C LEU A 213 -9.77 13.04 18.30
N ASP A 214 -9.94 12.88 16.99
CA ASP A 214 -11.24 12.85 16.33
C ASP A 214 -12.06 11.66 16.81
N HIS A 215 -11.45 10.46 16.92
CA HIS A 215 -12.09 9.27 17.48
C HIS A 215 -12.60 9.44 18.93
N GLN A 216 -12.09 10.41 19.70
CA GLN A 216 -12.58 10.68 21.05
C GLN A 216 -13.81 11.60 21.08
N LEU A 217 -14.21 12.16 19.93
CA LEU A 217 -15.36 13.05 19.84
C LEU A 217 -16.67 12.27 20.02
N PRO A 218 -17.73 12.93 20.51
CA PRO A 218 -19.01 12.26 20.70
C PRO A 218 -19.58 11.81 19.36
N HIS A 219 -20.36 10.72 19.38
CA HIS A 219 -21.02 10.15 18.19
C HIS A 219 -21.77 11.19 17.33
N ALA A 220 -22.33 12.25 17.94
CA ALA A 220 -22.96 13.35 17.18
C ALA A 220 -22.02 14.03 16.18
N HIS A 221 -20.72 14.15 16.49
CA HIS A 221 -19.69 14.63 15.57
C HIS A 221 -19.48 13.62 14.42
N HIS A 222 -19.36 12.34 14.75
CA HIS A 222 -19.19 11.26 13.78
C HIS A 222 -20.37 11.12 12.82
N VAL A 223 -21.59 11.40 13.28
CA VAL A 223 -22.78 11.51 12.42
C VAL A 223 -22.62 12.67 11.43
N PHE A 224 -22.15 13.84 11.88
CA PHE A 224 -21.89 14.97 10.97
C PHE A 224 -20.84 14.60 9.91
N GLU A 225 -19.79 13.89 10.26
CA GLU A 225 -18.75 13.45 9.33
C GLU A 225 -19.25 12.40 8.33
N ALA A 226 -20.08 11.46 8.77
CA ALA A 226 -20.75 10.51 7.88
C ALA A 226 -21.67 11.23 6.89
N VAL A 227 -22.44 12.23 7.36
CA VAL A 227 -23.27 13.08 6.50
C VAL A 227 -22.42 13.90 5.53
N LEU A 228 -21.30 14.46 5.98
CA LEU A 228 -20.35 15.17 5.12
C LEU A 228 -19.78 14.25 4.04
N THR A 229 -19.47 13.00 4.39
CA THR A 229 -19.01 11.98 3.44
C THR A 229 -20.05 11.77 2.33
N TYR A 230 -21.32 11.55 2.68
CA TYR A 230 -22.39 11.43 1.69
C TYR A 230 -22.63 12.72 0.89
N ALA A 231 -22.50 13.89 1.53
CA ALA A 231 -22.58 15.17 0.82
C ALA A 231 -21.44 15.32 -0.21
N ALA A 232 -20.23 14.90 0.13
CA ALA A 232 -19.08 14.94 -0.77
C ALA A 232 -19.19 13.92 -1.92
N GLU A 233 -19.82 12.79 -1.67
CA GLU A 233 -19.84 11.67 -2.62
C GLU A 233 -21.12 11.60 -3.46
N PHE A 234 -22.22 12.26 -3.06
CA PHE A 234 -23.46 12.32 -3.84
C PHE A 234 -23.92 13.73 -4.18
N LEU A 235 -23.98 14.62 -3.19
CA LEU A 235 -24.47 15.99 -3.40
C LEU A 235 -23.47 16.80 -4.24
N ALA A 236 -22.18 16.75 -3.93
CA ALA A 236 -21.16 17.49 -4.68
C ALA A 236 -21.11 17.07 -6.17
N PRO A 237 -21.11 15.78 -6.54
CA PRO A 237 -21.25 15.34 -7.94
C PRO A 237 -22.49 15.93 -8.65
N ALA A 238 -23.65 15.90 -8.00
CA ALA A 238 -24.87 16.48 -8.57
C ALA A 238 -24.74 17.99 -8.79
N LEU A 239 -24.18 18.72 -7.82
CA LEU A 239 -23.93 20.16 -7.91
C LEU A 239 -22.92 20.53 -9.00
N ILE A 240 -21.91 19.69 -9.24
CA ILE A 240 -20.92 19.90 -10.30
C ILE A 240 -21.60 19.81 -11.68
N VAL A 241 -22.51 18.86 -11.88
CA VAL A 241 -23.16 18.61 -13.17
C VAL A 241 -24.31 19.59 -13.44
N PHE A 242 -25.13 19.88 -12.42
CA PHE A 242 -26.39 20.61 -12.58
C PHE A 242 -26.42 22.01 -11.95
N GLY A 243 -25.51 22.33 -11.04
CA GLY A 243 -25.56 23.56 -10.24
C GLY A 243 -24.86 24.79 -10.83
N GLY A 244 -24.29 24.68 -12.03
CA GLY A 244 -23.53 25.75 -12.68
C GLY A 244 -22.35 26.26 -11.83
N ARG A 245 -21.91 27.52 -12.03
CA ARG A 245 -20.80 28.11 -11.25
C ARG A 245 -21.06 28.15 -9.74
N ARG A 246 -22.30 28.39 -9.30
CA ARG A 246 -22.65 28.45 -7.87
C ARG A 246 -22.54 27.06 -7.24
N GLY A 247 -23.11 26.05 -7.89
CA GLY A 247 -22.98 24.66 -7.48
C GLY A 247 -21.53 24.19 -7.46
N ARG A 248 -20.72 24.56 -8.46
CA ARG A 248 -19.28 24.24 -8.49
C ARG A 248 -18.51 24.84 -7.31
N TRP A 249 -18.84 26.04 -6.83
CA TRP A 249 -18.24 26.61 -5.61
C TRP A 249 -18.62 25.81 -4.36
N VAL A 250 -19.89 25.44 -4.21
CA VAL A 250 -20.37 24.65 -3.06
C VAL A 250 -19.74 23.26 -3.08
N ALA A 251 -19.74 22.59 -4.24
CA ALA A 251 -19.10 21.29 -4.41
C ALA A 251 -17.60 21.34 -4.11
N LEU A 252 -16.90 22.40 -4.55
CA LEU A 252 -15.49 22.59 -4.22
C LEU A 252 -15.27 22.74 -2.71
N ALA A 253 -16.11 23.51 -2.02
CA ALA A 253 -15.99 23.68 -0.57
C ALA A 253 -16.22 22.36 0.18
N ILE A 254 -17.28 21.62 -0.17
CA ILE A 254 -17.57 20.29 0.40
C ILE A 254 -16.39 19.35 0.14
N TRP A 255 -15.91 19.29 -1.10
CA TRP A 255 -14.81 18.41 -1.49
C TRP A 255 -13.50 18.74 -0.78
N VAL A 256 -13.12 20.02 -0.71
CA VAL A 256 -11.90 20.45 -0.03
C VAL A 256 -11.99 20.14 1.46
N MET A 257 -13.13 20.43 2.10
CA MET A 257 -13.33 20.12 3.52
C MET A 257 -13.23 18.62 3.79
N PHE A 258 -13.89 17.80 2.97
CA PHE A 258 -13.86 16.34 3.08
C PHE A 258 -12.44 15.77 2.88
N GLN A 259 -11.78 16.14 1.78
CA GLN A 259 -10.45 15.62 1.45
C GLN A 259 -9.39 16.12 2.45
N ALA A 260 -9.47 17.38 2.90
CA ALA A 260 -8.57 17.91 3.92
C ALA A 260 -8.79 17.24 5.28
N GLY A 261 -10.04 17.02 5.67
CA GLY A 261 -10.39 16.28 6.90
C GLY A 261 -9.76 14.89 6.90
N ILE A 262 -10.00 14.11 5.83
CA ILE A 262 -9.40 12.77 5.68
C ILE A 262 -7.88 12.82 5.75
N GLN A 263 -7.27 13.74 5.00
CA GLN A 263 -5.82 13.89 4.92
C GLN A 263 -5.21 14.26 6.28
N LEU A 264 -5.89 15.08 7.08
CA LEU A 264 -5.46 15.50 8.42
C LEU A 264 -5.58 14.37 9.44
N THR A 265 -6.65 13.59 9.39
CA THR A 265 -6.89 12.51 10.36
C THR A 265 -6.17 11.22 10.01
N ASN A 266 -5.92 10.96 8.72
CA ASN A 266 -5.40 9.70 8.20
C ASN A 266 -4.34 9.91 7.13
N ASN A 267 -3.26 9.11 7.16
CA ASN A 267 -2.26 9.12 6.10
C ASN A 267 -2.62 8.13 4.99
N PHE A 268 -3.23 8.61 3.90
CA PHE A 268 -3.53 7.81 2.69
C PHE A 268 -2.61 8.12 1.50
N GLY A 269 -1.35 8.44 1.78
CA GLY A 269 -0.40 8.82 0.75
C GLY A 269 -0.86 10.04 -0.03
N TRP A 270 -0.63 10.03 -1.35
CA TRP A 270 -0.99 11.14 -2.22
C TRP A 270 -2.45 11.11 -2.69
N LEU A 271 -3.27 10.15 -2.26
CA LEU A 271 -4.66 10.00 -2.75
C LEU A 271 -5.46 11.28 -2.56
N ASN A 272 -5.57 11.77 -1.32
CA ASN A 272 -6.37 12.95 -1.01
C ASN A 272 -5.76 14.22 -1.60
N THR A 273 -4.43 14.28 -1.70
CA THR A 273 -3.72 15.38 -2.37
C THR A 273 -4.03 15.43 -3.87
N ALA A 274 -4.05 14.27 -4.56
CA ALA A 274 -4.44 14.17 -5.96
C ALA A 274 -5.93 14.51 -6.15
N SER A 275 -6.78 14.06 -5.24
CA SER A 275 -8.21 14.41 -5.18
C SER A 275 -8.44 15.92 -5.01
N LEU A 276 -7.73 16.58 -4.09
CA LEU A 276 -7.76 18.04 -3.92
C LEU A 276 -7.34 18.76 -5.22
N ALA A 277 -6.29 18.26 -5.89
CA ALA A 277 -5.86 18.79 -7.18
C ALA A 277 -6.95 18.68 -8.24
N LEU A 278 -7.65 17.54 -8.34
CA LEU A 278 -8.78 17.36 -9.25
C LEU A 278 -9.89 18.40 -8.99
N GLY A 279 -10.11 18.77 -7.72
CA GLY A 279 -11.06 19.84 -7.33
C GLY A 279 -10.79 21.18 -8.02
N LEU A 280 -9.55 21.50 -8.39
CA LEU A 280 -9.22 22.73 -9.14
C LEU A 280 -9.95 22.80 -10.49
N LEU A 281 -10.30 21.65 -11.08
CA LEU A 281 -11.02 21.56 -12.35
C LEU A 281 -12.49 21.99 -12.25
N LEU A 282 -13.01 22.19 -11.03
CA LEU A 282 -14.32 22.81 -10.80
C LEU A 282 -14.31 24.31 -11.04
N LEU A 283 -13.15 24.94 -11.13
CA LEU A 283 -13.02 26.37 -11.35
C LEU A 283 -12.89 26.71 -12.84
N ASP A 284 -13.31 27.92 -13.19
CA ASP A 284 -12.98 28.58 -14.47
C ASP A 284 -12.22 29.89 -14.19
N ASP A 285 -11.64 30.48 -15.23
CA ASP A 285 -10.82 31.69 -15.12
C ASP A 285 -11.64 32.89 -14.55
N GLN A 286 -12.94 32.97 -14.88
CA GLN A 286 -13.82 34.03 -14.37
C GLN A 286 -14.13 33.82 -12.88
N MET A 287 -14.32 32.57 -12.44
CA MET A 287 -14.47 32.23 -11.02
C MET A 287 -13.23 32.64 -10.22
N LEU A 288 -12.02 32.36 -10.71
CA LEU A 288 -10.77 32.74 -10.05
C LEU A 288 -10.60 34.27 -9.97
N ALA A 289 -10.82 34.97 -11.09
CA ALA A 289 -10.77 36.44 -11.10
C ALA A 289 -11.82 37.07 -10.17
N GLY A 290 -13.04 36.52 -10.19
CA GLY A 290 -14.14 36.95 -9.30
C GLY A 290 -13.84 36.68 -7.82
N ALA A 291 -13.19 35.57 -7.49
CA ALA A 291 -12.74 35.28 -6.12
C ALA A 291 -11.68 36.29 -5.65
N ALA A 292 -10.68 36.59 -6.49
CA ALA A 292 -9.68 37.61 -6.18
C ALA A 292 -10.31 38.99 -5.96
N ALA A 293 -11.32 39.35 -6.75
CA ALA A 293 -12.08 40.59 -6.57
C ALA A 293 -12.83 40.63 -5.23
N ARG A 294 -13.50 39.53 -4.83
CA ARG A 294 -14.20 39.42 -3.53
C ARG A 294 -13.25 39.52 -2.34
N LEU A 295 -12.04 38.98 -2.47
CA LEU A 295 -10.97 39.09 -1.47
C LEU A 295 -10.25 40.45 -1.48
N ARG A 296 -10.74 41.43 -2.26
CA ARG A 296 -10.15 42.78 -2.43
C ARG A 296 -8.73 42.76 -3.02
N LEU A 297 -8.31 41.67 -3.65
CA LEU A 297 -7.03 41.52 -4.33
C LEU A 297 -7.12 42.02 -5.78
N ARG A 298 -7.42 43.32 -5.96
CA ARG A 298 -7.71 43.92 -7.28
C ARG A 298 -6.62 43.71 -8.32
N ARG A 299 -5.34 43.85 -7.93
CA ARG A 299 -4.19 43.62 -8.82
C ARG A 299 -4.12 42.17 -9.32
N LEU A 300 -4.40 41.21 -8.43
CA LEU A 300 -4.43 39.80 -8.78
C LEU A 300 -5.60 39.49 -9.71
N GLY A 301 -6.80 40.00 -9.42
CA GLY A 301 -7.97 39.82 -10.29
C GLY A 301 -7.72 40.34 -11.70
N ALA A 302 -7.21 41.56 -11.83
CA ALA A 302 -6.86 42.15 -13.13
C ALA A 302 -5.79 41.31 -13.87
N PHE A 303 -4.78 40.83 -13.16
CA PHE A 303 -3.74 39.96 -13.71
C PHE A 303 -4.31 38.62 -14.23
N LEU A 304 -5.17 37.97 -13.44
CA LEU A 304 -5.81 36.71 -13.82
C LEU A 304 -6.64 36.87 -15.09
N THR A 305 -7.49 37.91 -15.15
CA THR A 305 -8.32 38.22 -16.32
C THR A 305 -7.47 38.55 -17.55
N ALA A 306 -6.48 39.42 -17.42
CA ALA A 306 -5.63 39.83 -18.54
C ALA A 306 -4.84 38.66 -19.16
N ARG A 307 -4.52 37.64 -18.36
CA ARG A 307 -3.78 36.44 -18.80
C ARG A 307 -4.68 35.30 -19.26
N ALA A 308 -5.98 35.33 -18.95
CA ALA A 308 -6.96 34.32 -19.30
C ALA A 308 -7.52 34.48 -20.75
N VAL A 309 -6.74 35.08 -21.65
CA VAL A 309 -7.12 35.28 -23.05
C VAL A 309 -6.74 34.04 -23.86
N GLN A 310 -7.74 33.40 -24.48
CA GLN A 310 -7.51 32.30 -25.40
C GLN A 310 -7.21 32.84 -26.80
N LEU A 311 -6.22 32.24 -27.46
CA LEU A 311 -5.95 32.48 -28.87
C LEU A 311 -6.72 31.45 -29.71
N ALA A 312 -6.94 31.76 -30.98
CA ALA A 312 -7.55 30.82 -31.91
C ALA A 312 -6.79 29.49 -31.89
N ALA A 313 -7.49 28.42 -31.54
CA ALA A 313 -6.88 27.10 -31.45
C ALA A 313 -6.44 26.64 -32.84
N PRO A 314 -5.25 26.04 -33.00
CA PRO A 314 -4.83 25.49 -34.27
C PRO A 314 -5.80 24.39 -34.72
N VAL A 315 -6.25 24.48 -35.97
CA VAL A 315 -7.16 23.50 -36.57
C VAL A 315 -6.43 22.16 -36.65
N LEU A 316 -6.97 21.15 -35.96
CA LEU A 316 -6.49 19.78 -36.13
C LEU A 316 -6.94 19.25 -37.48
N ALA A 317 -6.08 18.46 -38.11
CA ALA A 317 -6.51 17.60 -39.21
C ALA A 317 -7.72 16.75 -38.74
N PRO A 318 -8.78 16.60 -39.55
CA PRO A 318 -10.02 15.93 -39.14
C PRO A 318 -9.78 14.54 -38.54
N TRP A 319 -8.91 13.73 -39.13
CA TRP A 319 -8.59 12.39 -38.62
C TRP A 319 -8.00 12.41 -37.20
N LYS A 320 -7.19 13.42 -36.83
CA LYS A 320 -6.64 13.56 -35.47
C LYS A 320 -7.74 13.86 -34.47
N LEU A 321 -8.73 14.66 -34.87
CA LEU A 321 -9.89 14.98 -34.04
C LEU A 321 -10.81 13.78 -33.88
N TYR A 322 -11.08 13.04 -34.96
CA TYR A 322 -11.87 11.81 -34.91
C TYR A 322 -11.18 10.76 -34.03
N ALA A 323 -9.89 10.50 -34.23
CA ALA A 323 -9.13 9.56 -33.40
C ALA A 323 -9.17 9.94 -31.92
N LEU A 324 -8.96 11.22 -31.58
CA LEU A 324 -9.05 11.71 -30.20
C LEU A 324 -10.45 11.52 -29.61
N ARG A 325 -11.50 11.88 -30.35
CA ARG A 325 -12.89 11.73 -29.90
C ARG A 325 -13.24 10.26 -29.70
N THR A 326 -12.90 9.40 -30.65
CA THR A 326 -13.13 7.96 -30.55
C THR A 326 -12.42 7.39 -29.32
N ALA A 327 -11.13 7.70 -29.12
CA ALA A 327 -10.38 7.21 -27.97
C ALA A 327 -11.01 7.62 -26.62
N LEU A 328 -11.37 8.91 -26.47
CA LEU A 328 -11.96 9.41 -25.23
C LEU A 328 -13.39 8.90 -25.00
N TRP A 329 -14.22 8.79 -26.05
CA TRP A 329 -15.56 8.23 -25.90
C TRP A 329 -15.56 6.72 -25.67
N SER A 330 -14.61 5.99 -26.25
CA SER A 330 -14.38 4.59 -25.91
C SER A 330 -13.98 4.45 -24.45
N HIS A 331 -13.02 5.25 -23.96
CA HIS A 331 -12.66 5.27 -22.54
C HIS A 331 -13.88 5.54 -21.66
N PHE A 332 -14.66 6.59 -21.94
CA PHE A 332 -15.90 6.89 -21.24
C PHE A 332 -16.88 5.70 -21.20
N ALA A 333 -17.21 5.12 -22.36
CA ALA A 333 -18.13 3.99 -22.44
C ALA A 333 -17.65 2.80 -21.61
N LEU A 334 -16.34 2.53 -21.64
CA LEU A 334 -15.72 1.45 -20.86
C LEU A 334 -15.79 1.72 -19.36
N THR A 335 -15.58 2.96 -18.91
CA THR A 335 -15.74 3.31 -17.49
C THR A 335 -17.16 3.10 -16.99
N VAL A 336 -18.17 3.39 -17.82
CA VAL A 336 -19.58 3.14 -17.50
C VAL A 336 -19.89 1.64 -17.43
N ILE A 337 -19.34 0.85 -18.37
CA ILE A 337 -19.50 -0.62 -18.35
C ILE A 337 -18.88 -1.21 -17.09
N VAL A 338 -17.65 -0.80 -16.75
CA VAL A 338 -16.93 -1.28 -15.56
C VAL A 338 -17.68 -0.91 -14.29
N PHE A 339 -18.20 0.31 -14.19
CA PHE A 339 -19.06 0.72 -13.08
C PHE A 339 -20.35 -0.12 -12.99
N GLY A 340 -21.02 -0.40 -14.12
CA GLY A 340 -22.22 -1.23 -14.15
C GLY A 340 -21.97 -2.67 -13.69
N LEU A 341 -20.86 -3.27 -14.13
CA LEU A 341 -20.41 -4.60 -13.69
C LEU A 341 -20.10 -4.61 -12.18
N PHE A 342 -19.45 -3.56 -11.69
CA PHE A 342 -19.14 -3.39 -10.28
C PHE A 342 -20.41 -3.33 -9.41
N CYS A 343 -21.44 -2.60 -9.84
CA CYS A 343 -22.71 -2.47 -9.11
C CYS A 343 -23.58 -3.74 -9.07
N GLY A 344 -23.07 -4.89 -9.51
CA GLY A 344 -23.84 -6.14 -9.60
C GLY A 344 -24.88 -6.13 -10.71
N GLY A 345 -24.85 -5.13 -11.59
CA GLY A 345 -25.66 -5.13 -12.80
C GLY A 345 -25.20 -6.27 -13.69
N ALA A 346 -26.01 -7.32 -13.82
CA ALA A 346 -25.95 -8.14 -15.02
C ALA A 346 -26.17 -7.18 -16.18
N VAL A 347 -25.12 -6.83 -16.91
CA VAL A 347 -25.28 -6.30 -18.26
C VAL A 347 -25.84 -7.46 -19.06
N ALA A 348 -27.15 -7.68 -18.93
CA ALA A 348 -27.89 -8.78 -19.51
C ALA A 348 -27.72 -8.67 -21.03
N GLY A 349 -26.78 -9.43 -21.57
CA GLY A 349 -26.36 -9.36 -22.98
C GLY A 349 -24.87 -9.13 -23.23
N PHE A 350 -24.01 -8.92 -22.23
CA PHE A 350 -22.56 -8.87 -22.46
C PHE A 350 -21.99 -10.29 -22.52
N PRO A 351 -21.44 -10.75 -23.66
CA PRO A 351 -20.94 -12.11 -23.76
C PRO A 351 -19.75 -12.30 -22.81
N THR A 352 -19.81 -13.32 -21.96
CA THR A 352 -18.71 -13.71 -21.05
C THR A 352 -17.39 -13.91 -21.78
N GLU A 353 -17.44 -14.32 -23.06
CA GLU A 353 -16.29 -14.45 -23.96
C GLU A 353 -15.71 -13.11 -24.44
N LEU A 354 -16.53 -12.06 -24.59
CA LEU A 354 -16.06 -10.68 -24.82
C LEU A 354 -15.51 -10.04 -23.55
N GLY A 355 -15.93 -10.54 -22.38
CA GLY A 355 -15.43 -10.13 -21.07
C GLY A 355 -13.94 -10.44 -20.85
N ARG A 356 -13.35 -11.42 -21.55
CA ARG A 356 -11.91 -11.75 -21.48
C ARG A 356 -11.01 -10.71 -22.17
N PRO A 357 -11.20 -10.36 -23.46
CA PRO A 357 -10.43 -9.30 -24.13
C PRO A 357 -10.72 -7.90 -23.55
N VAL A 358 -11.94 -7.67 -23.06
CA VAL A 358 -12.31 -6.50 -22.26
C VAL A 358 -11.46 -6.51 -20.97
N LYS A 359 -11.59 -7.48 -20.06
CA LYS A 359 -10.74 -7.59 -18.85
C LYS A 359 -9.23 -7.52 -19.14
N PHE A 360 -8.78 -8.02 -20.28
CA PHE A 360 -7.39 -7.98 -20.73
C PHE A 360 -6.90 -6.57 -21.12
N LEU A 361 -7.72 -5.79 -21.84
CA LEU A 361 -7.45 -4.36 -22.08
C LEU A 361 -7.51 -3.52 -20.79
N PHE A 362 -8.27 -3.96 -19.78
CA PHE A 362 -8.46 -3.25 -18.50
C PHE A 362 -7.41 -3.58 -17.42
N GLY A 363 -6.97 -4.84 -17.35
CA GLY A 363 -6.10 -5.31 -16.28
C GLY A 363 -4.65 -4.87 -16.42
N GLY A 364 -4.08 -4.91 -17.63
CA GLY A 364 -2.65 -4.65 -17.84
C GLY A 364 -2.26 -3.17 -17.78
N PHE A 365 -3.08 -2.29 -18.37
CA PHE A 365 -2.76 -0.86 -18.49
C PHE A 365 -3.33 0.01 -17.36
N HIS A 366 -4.17 -0.54 -16.49
CA HIS A 366 -4.82 0.18 -15.38
C HIS A 366 -5.43 1.55 -15.79
N SER A 367 -5.99 1.59 -16.99
CA SER A 367 -6.43 2.85 -17.64
C SER A 367 -7.93 3.12 -17.47
N VAL A 368 -8.69 2.14 -16.97
CA VAL A 368 -10.10 2.25 -16.58
C VAL A 368 -10.25 1.51 -15.27
N ASN A 369 -10.48 2.24 -14.18
CA ASN A 369 -10.46 1.68 -12.83
C ASN A 369 -11.75 2.00 -12.08
N SER A 370 -12.25 1.13 -11.21
CA SER A 370 -13.33 1.47 -10.27
C SER A 370 -12.76 2.01 -8.95
N PHE A 371 -13.43 3.00 -8.36
CA PHE A 371 -13.04 3.57 -7.06
C PHE A 371 -13.99 3.10 -5.96
N THR A 372 -13.46 2.34 -5.01
CA THR A 372 -14.28 1.53 -4.07
C THR A 372 -13.79 1.61 -2.61
N LEU A 373 -13.16 2.72 -2.24
CA LEU A 373 -12.54 2.87 -0.93
C LEU A 373 -13.58 2.93 0.20
N PHE A 374 -13.27 2.23 1.29
CA PHE A 374 -14.04 2.20 2.53
C PHE A 374 -15.51 1.75 2.34
N GLY A 375 -15.77 0.89 1.35
CA GLY A 375 -17.08 0.23 1.21
C GLY A 375 -17.43 -0.61 2.43
N GLY A 376 -16.53 -1.51 2.82
CA GLY A 376 -16.59 -2.25 4.08
C GLY A 376 -15.48 -1.79 5.02
N LEU A 377 -15.81 -1.62 6.30
CA LEU A 377 -14.83 -1.25 7.31
C LEU A 377 -14.30 -2.49 8.02
N LEU A 378 -13.06 -2.41 8.50
CA LEU A 378 -12.50 -3.51 9.28
C LEU A 378 -13.24 -3.63 10.62
N PRO A 379 -13.38 -4.85 11.18
CA PRO A 379 -14.01 -5.03 12.49
C PRO A 379 -13.10 -4.56 13.63
N ALA A 380 -11.77 -4.57 13.42
CA ALA A 380 -10.77 -4.07 14.33
C ALA A 380 -9.45 -3.83 13.60
N ARG A 381 -8.53 -3.10 14.25
CA ARG A 381 -7.16 -2.97 13.77
C ARG A 381 -6.33 -4.19 14.18
N PHE A 382 -5.70 -4.82 13.19
CA PHE A 382 -4.71 -5.87 13.39
C PHE A 382 -3.32 -5.36 13.01
N GLY A 383 -2.34 -5.61 13.86
CA GLY A 383 -0.92 -5.36 13.61
C GLY A 383 -0.14 -6.67 13.68
N ILE A 384 0.60 -6.99 12.62
CA ILE A 384 1.45 -8.19 12.57
C ILE A 384 2.90 -7.75 12.73
N GLU A 385 3.60 -8.39 13.65
CA GLU A 385 4.98 -8.02 13.99
C GLU A 385 5.94 -9.12 13.59
N PHE A 386 7.13 -8.76 13.12
CA PHE A 386 8.21 -9.72 12.92
C PHE A 386 9.07 -9.72 14.18
N GLU A 387 9.11 -10.82 14.90
CA GLU A 387 9.95 -10.98 16.08
C GLU A 387 11.00 -12.05 15.83
N GLY A 388 12.27 -11.67 15.90
CA GLY A 388 13.38 -12.60 15.78
C GLY A 388 13.89 -13.09 17.13
N SER A 389 14.56 -14.25 17.12
CA SER A 389 15.33 -14.76 18.24
C SER A 389 16.62 -15.42 17.75
N ASP A 390 17.69 -15.26 18.52
CA ASP A 390 19.02 -15.84 18.30
C ASP A 390 19.49 -16.70 19.50
N ASP A 391 18.60 -16.97 20.45
CA ASP A 391 18.82 -17.75 21.67
C ASP A 391 17.82 -18.91 21.83
N GLY A 392 17.21 -19.34 20.72
CA GLY A 392 16.24 -20.44 20.71
C GLY A 392 14.89 -20.06 21.27
N GLY A 393 14.47 -18.80 21.12
CA GLY A 393 13.14 -18.33 21.51
C GLY A 393 13.00 -18.00 22.99
N VAL A 394 14.12 -17.78 23.70
CA VAL A 394 14.12 -17.29 25.09
C VAL A 394 13.84 -15.79 25.08
N THR A 395 14.52 -15.05 24.22
CA THR A 395 14.25 -13.63 23.98
C THR A 395 13.75 -13.41 22.55
N TRP A 396 12.64 -12.69 22.44
CA TRP A 396 12.05 -12.28 21.18
C TRP A 396 12.18 -10.77 21.04
N ARG A 397 12.75 -10.32 19.92
CA ARG A 397 13.00 -8.91 19.65
C ARG A 397 12.27 -8.49 18.37
N PRO A 398 11.36 -7.50 18.44
CA PRO A 398 10.63 -7.06 17.27
C PRO A 398 11.49 -6.22 16.34
N TYR A 399 11.35 -6.43 15.03
CA TYR A 399 11.74 -5.45 14.03
C TYR A 399 10.78 -4.25 14.12
N GLU A 400 11.32 -3.04 14.31
CA GLU A 400 10.50 -1.85 14.53
C GLU A 400 10.07 -1.23 13.20
N TYR A 401 8.77 -1.02 13.02
CA TYR A 401 8.25 -0.30 11.86
C TYR A 401 8.49 1.22 11.96
N HIS A 402 8.64 1.88 10.81
CA HIS A 402 8.74 3.34 10.70
C HIS A 402 7.42 4.01 11.04
N PHE A 403 6.29 3.50 10.56
CA PHE A 403 5.02 4.24 10.60
C PHE A 403 3.85 3.44 11.18
N GLN A 404 3.86 2.11 11.06
CA GLN A 404 2.81 1.28 11.65
C GLN A 404 2.82 1.39 13.20
N PRO A 405 1.63 1.46 13.83
CA PRO A 405 1.51 1.36 15.27
C PRO A 405 1.93 -0.02 15.76
N GLN A 406 3.05 -0.05 16.48
CA GLN A 406 3.61 -1.27 17.08
C GLN A 406 3.80 -1.11 18.59
N ARG A 407 4.28 0.07 18.99
CA ARG A 407 4.41 0.48 20.38
C ARG A 407 3.14 1.16 20.86
N VAL A 408 2.75 0.86 22.10
CA VAL A 408 1.52 1.39 22.70
C VAL A 408 1.56 2.90 22.93
N ASP A 409 2.74 3.48 23.11
CA ASP A 409 2.98 4.90 23.39
C ASP A 409 3.21 5.74 22.11
N ARG A 410 3.12 5.13 20.93
CA ARG A 410 3.40 5.77 19.65
C ARG A 410 2.18 5.76 18.74
N ILE A 411 1.91 6.90 18.12
CA ILE A 411 0.95 7.03 17.02
C ILE A 411 1.69 7.36 15.72
N CYS A 412 1.08 7.07 14.57
CA CYS A 412 1.69 7.34 13.28
C CYS A 412 1.93 8.86 13.13
N PRO A 413 3.15 9.29 12.76
CA PRO A 413 3.39 10.69 12.43
C PRO A 413 2.59 11.09 11.18
N TYR A 414 2.45 12.40 10.97
CA TYR A 414 1.88 12.92 9.74
C TYR A 414 2.91 12.76 8.60
N ILE A 415 2.67 11.84 7.68
CA ILE A 415 3.58 11.50 6.57
C ILE A 415 3.01 11.83 5.20
N ALA A 416 1.68 11.85 5.09
CA ALA A 416 1.05 12.06 3.81
C ALA A 416 1.36 13.50 3.32
N PRO A 417 1.68 13.70 2.03
CA PRO A 417 1.35 12.85 0.89
C PRO A 417 2.32 11.71 0.56
N TRP A 418 3.33 11.45 1.39
CA TRP A 418 4.18 10.26 1.25
C TRP A 418 3.40 8.96 1.47
N TYR A 419 3.68 7.94 0.66
CA TYR A 419 3.07 6.61 0.76
C TYR A 419 4.16 5.56 1.01
N PRO A 420 4.34 5.10 2.27
CA PRO A 420 5.34 4.08 2.60
C PRO A 420 4.85 2.72 2.08
N ARG A 421 5.29 2.33 0.89
CA ARG A 421 4.64 1.26 0.12
C ARG A 421 4.81 -0.09 0.79
N PHE A 422 5.98 -0.38 1.33
CA PHE A 422 6.25 -1.59 2.09
C PHE A 422 5.26 -1.79 3.24
N GLU A 423 5.24 -0.84 4.18
CA GLU A 423 4.37 -0.93 5.36
C GLU A 423 2.89 -0.82 5.02
N ALA A 424 2.51 -0.01 4.03
CA ALA A 424 1.12 0.11 3.61
C ALA A 424 0.60 -1.22 3.07
N THR A 425 1.43 -1.91 2.28
CA THR A 425 1.11 -3.22 1.72
C THR A 425 0.96 -4.26 2.82
N LEU A 426 1.89 -4.34 3.77
CA LEU A 426 1.77 -5.26 4.91
C LEU A 426 0.47 -5.04 5.68
N GLN A 427 0.11 -3.78 5.96
CA GLN A 427 -1.12 -3.46 6.68
C GLN A 427 -2.39 -3.87 5.92
N ILE A 428 -2.42 -3.73 4.59
CA ILE A 428 -3.54 -4.19 3.75
C ILE A 428 -3.60 -5.72 3.73
N GLU A 429 -2.46 -6.39 3.59
CA GLU A 429 -2.39 -7.85 3.54
C GLU A 429 -2.72 -8.50 4.91
N ALA A 430 -2.47 -7.80 6.01
CA ALA A 430 -2.83 -8.24 7.36
C ALA A 430 -4.33 -8.45 7.56
N THR A 431 -5.17 -7.75 6.77
CA THR A 431 -6.62 -7.74 6.97
C THR A 431 -7.35 -8.80 6.14
N ARG A 432 -6.60 -9.63 5.40
CA ARG A 432 -7.17 -10.71 4.60
C ARG A 432 -7.64 -11.85 5.50
N SER A 433 -8.68 -12.56 5.08
CA SER A 433 -9.20 -13.73 5.80
C SER A 433 -8.22 -14.90 5.83
N THR A 434 -7.33 -14.98 4.84
CA THR A 434 -6.26 -15.96 4.74
C THR A 434 -4.90 -15.28 4.89
N PRO A 435 -3.95 -15.83 5.66
CA PRO A 435 -2.61 -15.26 5.78
C PRO A 435 -1.94 -15.06 4.42
N SER A 436 -1.32 -13.90 4.24
CA SER A 436 -0.64 -13.56 3.01
C SER A 436 0.75 -14.22 2.97
N PRO A 437 1.15 -14.83 1.83
CA PRO A 437 2.49 -15.41 1.67
C PRO A 437 3.60 -14.35 1.79
N LEU A 438 3.25 -13.08 1.67
CA LEU A 438 4.14 -11.94 1.79
C LEU A 438 4.90 -11.91 3.12
N TYR A 439 4.22 -12.25 4.21
CA TYR A 439 4.82 -12.25 5.53
C TYR A 439 5.91 -13.32 5.64
N GLY A 440 5.67 -14.53 5.12
CA GLY A 440 6.68 -15.57 5.09
C GLY A 440 7.89 -15.22 4.24
N LEU A 441 7.68 -14.50 3.14
CA LEU A 441 8.74 -13.99 2.29
C LEU A 441 9.60 -12.95 3.01
N VAL A 442 8.97 -11.94 3.63
CA VAL A 442 9.70 -10.95 4.46
C VAL A 442 10.47 -11.63 5.59
N ALA A 443 9.84 -12.55 6.32
CA ALA A 443 10.51 -13.32 7.37
C ALA A 443 11.73 -14.09 6.86
N THR A 444 11.65 -14.66 5.66
CA THR A 444 12.78 -15.36 5.01
C THR A 444 13.96 -14.43 4.77
N HIS A 445 13.73 -13.24 4.20
CA HIS A 445 14.80 -12.26 3.97
C HIS A 445 15.38 -11.72 5.29
N LEU A 446 14.56 -11.56 6.33
CA LEU A 446 15.02 -11.17 7.66
C LEU A 446 15.91 -12.25 8.30
N LEU A 447 15.54 -13.53 8.17
CA LEU A 447 16.37 -14.67 8.59
C LEU A 447 17.69 -14.76 7.80
N GLN A 448 17.69 -14.36 6.54
CA GLN A 448 18.89 -14.28 5.70
C GLN A 448 19.75 -13.05 6.00
N GLY A 449 19.23 -12.07 6.74
CA GLY A 449 19.92 -10.82 7.05
C GLY A 449 20.10 -9.90 5.85
N ASP A 450 19.14 -9.91 4.90
CA ASP A 450 19.23 -9.10 3.69
C ASP A 450 19.23 -7.60 4.01
N PRO A 451 20.31 -6.84 3.69
CA PRO A 451 20.38 -5.41 3.97
C PRO A 451 19.29 -4.59 3.26
N ALA A 452 18.83 -5.03 2.10
CA ALA A 452 17.79 -4.32 1.35
C ALA A 452 16.45 -4.37 2.08
N VAL A 453 16.13 -5.52 2.70
CA VAL A 453 14.86 -5.73 3.41
C VAL A 453 14.93 -5.25 4.85
N THR A 454 16.03 -5.52 5.55
CA THR A 454 16.23 -5.02 6.92
C THR A 454 16.24 -3.49 6.98
N GLY A 455 16.71 -2.83 5.92
CA GLY A 455 16.66 -1.37 5.78
C GLY A 455 15.25 -0.79 5.59
N LEU A 456 14.22 -1.60 5.32
CA LEU A 456 12.82 -1.15 5.26
C LEU A 456 12.22 -0.93 6.66
N PHE A 457 12.86 -1.47 7.71
CA PHE A 457 12.45 -1.29 9.10
C PHE A 457 13.21 -0.13 9.75
N ALA A 458 12.56 0.57 10.68
CA ALA A 458 13.16 1.68 11.42
C ALA A 458 14.31 1.19 12.31
N ARG A 459 14.18 -0.03 12.84
CA ARG A 459 15.22 -0.65 13.67
C ARG A 459 15.32 -2.14 13.41
N ASN A 460 16.52 -2.57 13.07
CA ASN A 460 16.92 -3.97 13.07
C ASN A 460 17.57 -4.33 14.43
N PRO A 461 16.95 -5.16 15.29
CA PRO A 461 17.54 -5.58 16.56
C PRO A 461 18.65 -6.65 16.43
N PHE A 462 18.94 -7.07 15.19
CA PHE A 462 19.88 -8.12 14.78
C PHE A 462 20.91 -7.55 13.79
N SER A 463 21.57 -6.43 14.15
CA SER A 463 22.54 -5.75 13.27
C SER A 463 23.81 -6.56 13.00
N ASP A 464 24.24 -7.36 13.99
CA ASP A 464 25.53 -8.05 13.93
C ASP A 464 25.40 -9.43 13.27
N ARG A 465 24.25 -10.09 13.50
CA ARG A 465 23.91 -11.40 12.96
C ARG A 465 22.39 -11.53 12.84
N PRO A 466 21.86 -12.16 11.78
CA PRO A 466 20.44 -12.38 11.65
C PRO A 466 19.90 -13.32 12.74
N PRO A 467 18.59 -13.27 13.03
CA PRO A 467 17.95 -14.19 13.96
C PRO A 467 17.99 -15.63 13.41
N ALA A 468 17.99 -16.61 14.31
CA ALA A 468 17.94 -18.03 13.95
C ALA A 468 16.49 -18.50 13.67
N ILE A 469 15.52 -17.87 14.32
CA ILE A 469 14.08 -18.10 14.14
C ILE A 469 13.32 -16.78 14.17
N ILE A 470 12.22 -16.73 13.44
CA ILE A 470 11.28 -15.61 13.45
C ILE A 470 9.88 -16.13 13.75
N ARG A 471 9.14 -15.43 14.60
CA ARG A 471 7.69 -15.61 14.78
C ARG A 471 6.95 -14.36 14.33
N MET A 472 5.65 -14.49 14.11
CA MET A 472 4.82 -13.44 13.54
C MET A 472 3.54 -13.26 14.34
N PRO A 473 3.60 -12.74 15.58
CA PRO A 473 2.41 -12.55 16.40
C PRO A 473 1.47 -11.52 15.77
N ALA A 474 0.18 -11.85 15.80
CA ALA A 474 -0.91 -10.96 15.45
C ALA A 474 -1.45 -10.30 16.71
N TYR A 475 -1.52 -8.97 16.69
CA TYR A 475 -2.08 -8.18 17.77
C TYR A 475 -3.34 -7.46 17.32
N ARG A 476 -4.37 -7.49 18.18
CA ARG A 476 -5.45 -6.50 18.11
C ARG A 476 -5.00 -5.23 18.81
N LEU A 477 -5.18 -4.11 18.11
CA LEU A 477 -4.88 -2.78 18.61
C LEU A 477 -6.18 -2.01 18.75
N THR A 478 -6.42 -1.42 19.92
CA THR A 478 -7.56 -0.52 20.15
C THR A 478 -7.09 0.78 20.75
N PHE A 479 -7.72 1.90 20.40
CA PHE A 479 -7.38 3.19 20.97
C PHE A 479 -7.70 3.23 22.47
N THR A 480 -6.82 3.86 23.22
CA THR A 480 -7.09 4.23 24.62
C THR A 480 -7.98 5.46 24.67
N ASP A 481 -8.77 5.59 25.72
CA ASP A 481 -9.46 6.85 26.00
C ASP A 481 -8.47 7.96 26.41
N ALA A 482 -8.92 9.21 26.33
CA ALA A 482 -8.09 10.37 26.65
C ALA A 482 -7.59 10.40 28.11
N ALA A 483 -8.31 9.80 29.06
CA ALA A 483 -7.89 9.74 30.46
C ALA A 483 -6.72 8.76 30.65
N THR A 484 -6.83 7.58 30.06
CA THR A 484 -5.80 6.55 30.01
C THR A 484 -4.54 7.09 29.33
N ARG A 485 -4.66 7.76 28.18
CA ARG A 485 -3.52 8.37 27.49
C ARG A 485 -2.80 9.40 28.38
N ARG A 486 -3.55 10.26 29.10
CA ARG A 486 -2.94 11.25 30.02
C ARG A 486 -2.21 10.58 31.18
N ALA A 487 -2.70 9.46 31.67
CA ALA A 487 -2.11 8.74 32.80
C ALA A 487 -0.88 7.91 32.41
N THR A 488 -0.89 7.26 31.23
CA THR A 488 0.13 6.26 30.85
C THR A 488 1.00 6.67 29.67
N GLY A 489 0.59 7.68 28.90
CA GLY A 489 1.19 8.01 27.60
C GLY A 489 0.78 7.08 26.46
N ALA A 490 0.02 6.01 26.72
CA ALA A 490 -0.37 5.04 25.71
C ALA A 490 -1.51 5.56 24.83
N PHE A 491 -1.35 5.46 23.50
CA PHE A 491 -2.40 5.63 22.50
C PHE A 491 -3.16 4.33 22.24
N TRP A 492 -2.52 3.17 22.45
CA TRP A 492 -3.06 1.87 22.09
C TRP A 492 -3.12 0.91 23.27
N ARG A 493 -4.15 0.09 23.32
CA ARG A 493 -4.17 -1.21 24.02
C ARG A 493 -3.79 -2.28 23.00
N LYS A 494 -2.89 -3.17 23.38
CA LYS A 494 -2.36 -4.23 22.51
C LYS A 494 -2.70 -5.58 23.13
N ALA A 495 -3.48 -6.39 22.42
CA ALA A 495 -3.89 -7.73 22.84
C ALA A 495 -3.39 -8.76 21.83
N LEU A 496 -2.73 -9.83 22.30
CA LEU A 496 -2.27 -10.92 21.45
C LEU A 496 -3.46 -11.78 21.02
N GLU A 497 -3.66 -11.94 19.72
CA GLU A 497 -4.70 -12.79 19.14
C GLU A 497 -4.16 -14.18 18.78
N GLY A 498 -2.86 -14.31 18.55
CA GLY A 498 -2.19 -15.56 18.21
C GLY A 498 -1.01 -15.34 17.27
N GLU A 499 -0.53 -16.40 16.65
CA GLU A 499 0.48 -16.31 15.58
C GLU A 499 -0.23 -16.15 14.22
N TYR A 500 0.18 -15.16 13.44
CA TYR A 500 -0.34 -14.92 12.09
C TYR A 500 0.08 -16.01 11.12
N LEU A 501 1.34 -16.43 11.22
CA LEU A 501 1.95 -17.55 10.50
C LEU A 501 2.77 -18.37 11.50
N PRO A 502 2.97 -19.68 11.23
CA PRO A 502 3.87 -20.48 12.06
C PRO A 502 5.27 -19.87 12.12
N MET A 503 5.95 -20.12 13.23
CA MET A 503 7.37 -19.76 13.39
C MET A 503 8.18 -20.27 12.19
N MET A 504 9.17 -19.50 11.75
CA MET A 504 9.99 -19.82 10.59
C MET A 504 11.48 -19.88 10.94
N HIS A 505 12.21 -20.69 10.20
CA HIS A 505 13.67 -20.81 10.25
C HIS A 505 14.26 -20.95 8.85
N LEU A 506 15.59 -20.89 8.72
CA LEU A 506 16.26 -21.35 7.50
C LEU A 506 16.55 -22.85 7.56
N ASN A 507 16.20 -23.56 6.48
CA ASN A 507 16.64 -24.93 6.28
C ASN A 507 18.13 -24.99 5.89
N ALA A 508 18.67 -26.19 5.68
CA ALA A 508 20.08 -26.39 5.33
C ALA A 508 20.50 -25.72 3.99
N GLN A 509 19.53 -25.45 3.12
CA GLN A 509 19.72 -24.79 1.82
C GLN A 509 19.56 -23.26 1.91
N GLY A 510 19.29 -22.70 3.10
CA GLY A 510 19.11 -21.27 3.30
C GLY A 510 17.74 -20.74 2.89
N GLN A 511 16.75 -21.62 2.71
CA GLN A 511 15.37 -21.24 2.40
C GLN A 511 14.54 -21.14 3.68
N GLY A 512 13.64 -20.17 3.72
CA GLY A 512 12.71 -20.01 4.83
C GLY A 512 11.66 -21.12 4.83
N GLU A 513 11.52 -21.79 5.96
CA GLU A 513 10.57 -22.88 6.15
C GLU A 513 9.78 -22.64 7.44
N ALA A 514 8.47 -22.89 7.35
CA ALA A 514 7.56 -22.84 8.48
C ALA A 514 7.70 -24.11 9.34
N VAL A 515 7.75 -23.94 10.65
CA VAL A 515 7.82 -25.05 11.59
C VAL A 515 6.51 -25.83 11.55
N ALA A 516 6.61 -27.13 11.25
CA ALA A 516 5.46 -27.98 10.93
C ALA A 516 4.57 -28.32 12.14
N SER A 517 5.16 -28.43 13.34
CA SER A 517 4.43 -28.85 14.54
C SER A 517 4.98 -28.19 15.81
N PRO A 518 4.18 -28.16 16.90
CA PRO A 518 4.67 -27.71 18.20
C PRO A 518 5.91 -28.49 18.68
N LEU A 519 5.96 -29.81 18.45
CA LEU A 519 7.13 -30.63 18.79
C LEU A 519 8.37 -30.19 18.01
N ASP A 520 8.22 -29.89 16.72
CA ASP A 520 9.35 -29.42 15.90
C ASP A 520 9.82 -28.03 16.32
N ALA A 521 8.91 -27.17 16.80
CA ALA A 521 9.27 -25.90 17.41
C ALA A 521 10.13 -26.10 18.66
N VAL A 522 9.73 -27.02 19.55
CA VAL A 522 10.51 -27.32 20.76
C VAL A 522 11.87 -27.92 20.38
N ARG A 523 11.92 -28.87 19.43
CA ARG A 523 13.18 -29.44 18.90
C ARG A 523 14.12 -28.36 18.37
N LEU A 524 13.59 -27.45 17.56
CA LEU A 524 14.33 -26.34 16.97
C LEU A 524 14.89 -25.41 18.06
N MET A 525 14.05 -24.96 18.99
CA MET A 525 14.44 -24.11 20.10
C MET A 525 15.51 -24.78 20.98
N GLY A 526 15.32 -26.06 21.31
CA GLY A 526 16.29 -26.85 22.08
C GLY A 526 17.63 -27.01 21.38
N ALA A 527 17.62 -27.28 20.07
CA ALA A 527 18.82 -27.34 19.23
C ALA A 527 19.52 -25.98 19.05
N GLN A 528 18.85 -24.88 19.40
CA GLN A 528 19.41 -23.53 19.43
C GLN A 528 19.91 -23.11 20.82
N GLY A 529 19.79 -23.98 21.83
CA GLY A 529 20.31 -23.73 23.17
C GLY A 529 19.29 -23.23 24.18
N ASN A 530 17.99 -23.29 23.86
CA ASN A 530 16.94 -23.01 24.83
C ASN A 530 16.87 -24.13 25.87
N VAL A 531 17.28 -23.81 27.10
CA VAL A 531 17.40 -24.76 28.21
C VAL A 531 16.04 -25.37 28.59
N ALA A 532 14.98 -24.55 28.62
CA ALA A 532 13.64 -25.04 28.93
C ALA A 532 13.12 -26.00 27.85
N ALA A 533 13.39 -25.70 26.58
CA ALA A 533 13.04 -26.60 25.48
C ALA A 533 13.85 -27.92 25.53
N GLN A 534 15.13 -27.87 25.92
CA GLN A 534 15.96 -29.07 26.13
C GLN A 534 15.40 -29.93 27.27
N SER A 535 15.11 -29.37 28.44
CA SER A 535 14.49 -30.11 29.55
C SER A 535 13.12 -30.67 29.19
N GLY A 536 12.31 -29.90 28.46
CA GLY A 536 11.01 -30.33 27.94
C GLY A 536 11.14 -31.52 26.99
N LEU A 537 12.04 -31.47 26.00
CA LEU A 537 12.31 -32.60 25.09
C LEU A 537 12.76 -33.84 25.85
N GLY A 538 13.65 -33.67 26.85
CA GLY A 538 14.08 -34.76 27.71
C GLY A 538 12.89 -35.47 28.37
N MET A 539 11.95 -34.69 28.92
CA MET A 539 10.73 -35.22 29.52
C MET A 539 9.80 -35.89 28.51
N MET A 540 9.59 -35.27 27.34
CA MET A 540 8.74 -35.83 26.27
C MET A 540 9.25 -37.20 25.84
N TYR A 541 10.56 -37.36 25.62
CA TYR A 541 11.17 -38.64 25.28
C TYR A 541 11.17 -39.65 26.44
N ALA A 542 11.35 -39.21 27.69
CA ALA A 542 11.33 -40.11 28.85
C ALA A 542 9.92 -40.67 29.13
N GLN A 543 8.88 -39.87 28.90
CA GLN A 543 7.48 -40.22 29.17
C GLN A 543 6.77 -40.83 27.95
N GLY A 544 7.27 -40.56 26.74
CA GLY A 544 6.59 -40.93 25.51
C GLY A 544 5.41 -40.00 25.18
N GLU A 545 5.49 -38.73 25.58
CA GLU A 545 4.45 -37.73 25.30
C GLU A 545 4.72 -37.06 23.95
N SER A 546 3.78 -37.19 22.99
CA SER A 546 3.89 -36.68 21.61
C SER A 546 5.05 -37.27 20.77
N VAL A 547 5.95 -38.05 21.37
CA VAL A 547 7.02 -38.84 20.75
C VAL A 547 7.04 -40.24 21.35
N PRO A 548 7.50 -41.28 20.63
CA PRO A 548 7.78 -42.58 21.23
C PRO A 548 8.81 -42.45 22.35
N ARG A 549 8.64 -43.24 23.42
CA ARG A 549 9.58 -43.25 24.54
C ARG A 549 10.97 -43.70 24.08
N ASP A 550 11.97 -42.89 24.36
CA ASP A 550 13.37 -43.13 24.02
C ASP A 550 14.27 -42.57 25.13
N GLU A 551 14.76 -43.46 25.99
CA GLU A 551 15.59 -43.10 27.14
C GLU A 551 16.97 -42.55 26.71
N VAL A 552 17.46 -42.91 25.52
CA VAL A 552 18.74 -42.40 25.00
C VAL A 552 18.57 -40.96 24.54
N GLU A 553 17.49 -40.65 23.80
CA GLU A 553 17.17 -39.27 23.44
C GLU A 553 16.84 -38.41 24.66
N ALA A 554 16.10 -38.95 25.63
CA ALA A 554 15.85 -38.25 26.88
C ALA A 554 17.17 -37.85 27.57
N LEU A 555 18.13 -38.78 27.61
CA LEU A 555 19.45 -38.53 28.16
C LEU A 555 20.23 -37.45 27.38
N VAL A 556 20.17 -37.43 26.05
CA VAL A 556 20.80 -36.38 25.23
C VAL A 556 20.33 -35.00 25.66
N TRP A 557 19.03 -34.80 25.74
CA TRP A 557 18.43 -33.50 26.01
C TRP A 557 18.62 -33.08 27.47
N PHE A 558 18.48 -33.98 28.43
CA PHE A 558 18.82 -33.69 29.84
C PHE A 558 20.30 -33.36 30.03
N THR A 559 21.21 -34.01 29.28
CA THR A 559 22.65 -33.70 29.34
C THR A 559 22.93 -32.28 28.85
N LEU A 560 22.28 -31.84 27.77
CA LEU A 560 22.41 -30.47 27.28
C LEU A 560 21.88 -29.44 28.29
N ALA A 561 20.69 -29.67 28.85
CA ALA A 561 20.09 -28.77 29.81
C ALA A 561 20.86 -28.72 31.15
N ALA A 562 21.30 -29.87 31.67
CA ALA A 562 22.13 -29.95 32.87
C ALA A 562 23.46 -29.22 32.70
N ARG A 563 24.09 -29.36 31.52
CA ARG A 563 25.32 -28.62 31.17
C ARG A 563 25.10 -27.10 31.11
N ALA A 564 23.90 -26.67 30.75
CA ALA A 564 23.51 -25.26 30.78
C ALA A 564 23.08 -24.78 32.19
N GLY A 565 23.12 -25.65 33.20
CA GLY A 565 22.88 -25.31 34.61
C GLY A 565 21.46 -25.60 35.12
N ASP A 566 20.64 -26.37 34.39
CA ASP A 566 19.31 -26.76 34.87
C ASP A 566 19.41 -27.85 35.97
N PRO A 567 19.01 -27.54 37.22
CA PRO A 567 19.13 -28.47 38.34
C PRO A 567 18.14 -29.64 38.28
N ASP A 568 17.00 -29.48 37.59
CA ASP A 568 16.02 -30.53 37.40
C ASP A 568 16.49 -31.49 36.30
N ALA A 569 17.10 -30.93 35.24
CA ALA A 569 17.73 -31.72 34.20
C ALA A 569 18.87 -32.60 34.73
N GLU A 570 19.68 -32.13 35.69
CA GLU A 570 20.77 -32.96 36.26
C GLU A 570 20.24 -34.18 37.02
N ARG A 571 19.11 -34.05 37.73
CA ARG A 571 18.46 -35.20 38.39
C ARG A 571 17.87 -36.16 37.36
N ASN A 572 17.18 -35.62 36.36
CA ASN A 572 16.57 -36.42 35.29
C ASN A 572 17.61 -37.11 34.41
N ARG A 573 18.77 -36.46 34.17
CA ARG A 573 19.94 -37.03 33.49
C ARG A 573 20.43 -38.28 34.19
N ARG A 574 20.71 -38.20 35.50
CA ARG A 574 21.16 -39.35 36.31
C ARG A 574 20.15 -40.49 36.31
N PHE A 575 18.86 -40.15 36.36
CA PHE A 575 17.80 -41.13 36.29
C PHE A 575 17.74 -41.83 34.92
N ALA A 576 17.78 -41.08 33.83
CA ALA A 576 17.84 -41.63 32.47
C ALA A 576 19.11 -42.48 32.24
N GLU A 577 20.28 -42.06 32.74
CA GLU A 577 21.53 -42.84 32.70
C GLU A 577 21.39 -44.21 33.35
N SER A 578 20.65 -44.31 34.47
CA SER A 578 20.42 -45.59 35.16
C SER A 578 19.54 -46.56 34.38
N ARG A 579 18.80 -46.07 33.37
CA ARG A 579 17.84 -46.84 32.56
C ARG A 579 18.40 -47.27 31.19
N VAL A 580 19.58 -46.78 30.81
CA VAL A 580 20.23 -47.13 29.55
C VAL A 580 21.55 -47.86 29.80
N GLY A 581 21.89 -48.83 28.94
CA GLY A 581 23.18 -49.53 29.03
C GLY A 581 24.37 -48.64 28.62
N PRO A 582 25.62 -49.09 28.83
CA PRO A 582 26.83 -48.31 28.52
C PRO A 582 26.90 -47.79 27.08
N ALA A 583 26.41 -48.58 26.11
CA ALA A 583 26.34 -48.17 24.70
C ALA A 583 25.37 -47.00 24.48
N GLY A 584 24.23 -46.97 25.19
CA GLY A 584 23.25 -45.89 25.13
C GLY A 584 23.78 -44.59 25.74
N VAL A 585 24.50 -44.67 26.87
CA VAL A 585 25.19 -43.52 27.47
C VAL A 585 26.22 -42.94 26.50
N GLN A 586 27.03 -43.79 25.86
CA GLN A 586 28.03 -43.34 24.90
C GLN A 586 27.38 -42.68 23.66
N ALA A 587 26.29 -43.25 23.15
CA ALA A 587 25.54 -42.66 22.05
C ALA A 587 24.96 -41.29 22.42
N ALA A 588 24.34 -41.17 23.60
CA ALA A 588 23.79 -39.90 24.09
C ALA A 588 24.88 -38.83 24.28
N ARG A 589 26.05 -39.24 24.78
CA ARG A 589 27.21 -38.34 24.93
C ARG A 589 27.69 -37.80 23.59
N LEU A 590 27.92 -38.65 22.59
CA LEU A 590 28.38 -38.22 21.27
C LEU A 590 27.38 -37.25 20.62
N ARG A 591 26.08 -37.55 20.70
CA ARG A 591 25.03 -36.70 20.13
C ARG A 591 24.89 -35.37 20.87
N SER A 592 24.91 -35.36 22.20
CA SER A 592 24.87 -34.12 22.98
C SER A 592 26.13 -33.26 22.78
N GLU A 593 27.31 -33.85 22.65
CA GLU A 593 28.54 -33.12 22.30
C GLU A 593 28.47 -32.47 20.91
N ALA A 594 27.90 -33.15 19.92
CA ALA A 594 27.69 -32.59 18.58
C ALA A 594 26.72 -31.38 18.60
N ILE A 595 25.57 -31.52 19.27
CA ILE A 595 24.58 -30.43 19.40
C ILE A 595 25.19 -29.25 20.19
N TRP A 596 25.89 -29.52 21.30
CA TRP A 596 26.53 -28.49 22.09
C TRP A 596 27.58 -27.71 21.29
N SER A 597 28.38 -28.42 20.49
CA SER A 597 29.40 -27.79 19.63
C SER A 597 28.76 -26.86 18.59
N ALA A 598 27.63 -27.25 18.00
CA ALA A 598 26.88 -26.39 17.09
C ALA A 598 26.31 -25.14 17.79
N ILE A 599 25.77 -25.28 19.01
CA ILE A 599 25.31 -24.16 19.82
C ILE A 599 26.48 -23.22 20.17
N ALA A 600 27.61 -23.76 20.59
CA ALA A 600 28.80 -23.00 20.95
C ALA A 600 29.39 -22.26 19.74
N ALA A 601 29.47 -22.90 18.58
CA ALA A 601 29.92 -22.28 17.33
C ALA A 601 29.04 -21.07 16.95
N ARG A 602 27.71 -21.21 17.06
CA ARG A 602 26.79 -20.07 16.83
C ARG A 602 26.98 -18.94 17.85
N LYS A 603 27.29 -19.25 19.11
CA LYS A 603 27.54 -18.24 20.15
C LYS A 603 28.89 -17.53 19.99
N ASN A 604 29.91 -18.23 19.48
CA ASN A 604 31.28 -17.72 19.34
C ASN A 604 31.54 -16.99 18.01
N ALA A 605 30.68 -17.14 17.00
CA ALA A 605 30.70 -16.32 15.79
C ALA A 605 30.19 -14.86 16.05
N LYS A 606 30.38 -14.36 17.28
CA LYS A 606 29.96 -13.03 17.75
C LYS A 606 31.08 -12.00 17.59
#